data_AF-A0A2V8K238-F1
#
_entry.id   AF-A0A2V8K238-F1
#
_cell.length_a   1.000
_cell.length_b   1.000
_cell.length_c   1.000
_cell.angle_alpha   90.00
_cell.angle_beta   90.00
_cell.angle_gamma   90.00
#
_symmetry.space_group_name_H-M   'P 1'
#
loop_
_entity.id
_entity.type
_entity.pdbx_description
1 polymer ?
#
loop_
_entity_poly.entity_id
_entity_poly.type
_entity_poly.pdbx_seq_one_letter_code
_entity_poly.pdbx_strand_id
1 'polypeptide(L)'
;MLASAWVNLIQLAVMFAGFLLAVPVALHAIGGWSTLEPSLSATPGLGISGILSYVAILVPSFIVSPGLIQKLYGARDQRAVRAGVNWNAAGLLVFAFAPPILGLIAHSQYPDLANRELALPTLMTKLIPGWLGLLALAAVFSAEVSTCDAILFMLSSSLSIDLYKNFLRSTASERDVLFAGRFAAILGASFGVLLAVELPSIISALQIFYTLMAVALFAPMAVGLYWRKPAAGRAVVTIVTSVAATAVTHFLTGGAGLWILPPSLIGILAGFVIMITA
;
A
#
# COMPACT_ATOMS: atom_id res chain seq x y z
N MET A 1 -15.41 1.88 -15.94
CA MET A 1 -13.97 1.55 -16.06
C MET A 1 -13.21 2.59 -16.88
N LEU A 2 -13.62 2.94 -18.11
CA LEU A 2 -12.91 3.92 -18.95
C LEU A 2 -12.74 5.32 -18.32
N ALA A 3 -13.79 5.88 -17.70
CA ALA A 3 -13.72 7.17 -17.03
C ALA A 3 -12.66 7.18 -15.90
N SER A 4 -12.65 6.15 -15.05
CA SER A 4 -11.64 5.98 -13.99
C SER A 4 -10.23 5.83 -14.56
N ALA A 5 -10.06 5.15 -15.70
CA ALA A 5 -8.74 5.02 -16.34
C ALA A 5 -8.18 6.40 -16.80
N TRP A 6 -9.02 7.25 -17.38
CA TRP A 6 -8.61 8.62 -17.76
C TRP A 6 -8.28 9.49 -16.56
N VAL A 7 -9.09 9.43 -15.50
CA VAL A 7 -8.81 10.16 -14.24
C VAL A 7 -7.46 9.71 -13.66
N ASN A 8 -7.23 8.40 -13.55
CA ASN A 8 -5.97 7.86 -13.04
C ASN A 8 -4.76 8.26 -13.90
N LEU A 9 -4.92 8.35 -15.22
CA LEU A 9 -3.86 8.80 -16.12
C LEU A 9 -3.49 10.26 -15.88
N ILE A 10 -4.48 11.13 -15.70
CA ILE A 10 -4.25 12.55 -15.38
C ILE A 10 -3.58 12.66 -14.00
N GLN A 11 -4.08 11.94 -13.00
CA GLN A 11 -3.50 11.93 -11.65
C GLN A 11 -2.05 11.45 -11.65
N LEU A 12 -1.73 10.42 -12.45
CA LEU A 12 -0.38 9.93 -12.66
C LEU A 12 0.51 11.01 -13.28
N ALA A 13 0.04 11.70 -14.32
CA ALA A 13 0.79 12.76 -14.98
C ALA A 13 1.09 13.93 -14.01
N VAL A 14 0.09 14.36 -13.24
CA VAL A 14 0.26 15.40 -12.20
C VAL A 14 1.25 14.94 -11.14
N MET A 15 1.15 13.69 -10.67
CA MET A 15 2.03 13.13 -9.66
C MET A 15 3.49 13.10 -10.13
N PHE A 16 3.74 12.55 -11.32
CA PHE A 16 5.07 12.48 -11.90
C PHE A 16 5.64 13.87 -12.16
N ALA A 17 4.86 14.78 -12.75
CA ALA A 17 5.30 16.15 -13.00
C ALA A 17 5.65 16.87 -11.68
N GLY A 18 4.77 16.82 -10.68
CA GLY A 18 4.97 17.49 -9.40
C GLY A 18 6.22 17.01 -8.68
N PHE A 19 6.38 15.69 -8.49
CA PHE A 19 7.50 15.13 -7.75
C PHE A 19 8.82 15.16 -8.53
N LEU A 20 8.82 14.81 -9.82
CA LEU A 20 10.06 14.79 -10.61
C LEU A 20 10.61 16.19 -10.89
N LEU A 21 9.76 17.22 -10.90
CA LEU A 21 10.21 18.61 -10.96
C LEU A 21 10.62 19.13 -9.57
N ALA A 22 9.92 18.72 -8.50
CA ALA A 22 10.24 19.14 -7.14
C ALA A 22 11.63 18.68 -6.69
N VAL A 23 12.03 17.44 -7.02
CA VAL A 23 13.33 16.87 -6.62
C VAL A 23 14.53 17.72 -7.07
N PRO A 24 14.77 17.99 -8.37
CA PRO A 24 15.93 18.76 -8.81
C PRO A 24 15.89 20.20 -8.30
N VAL A 25 14.72 20.81 -8.20
CA VAL A 25 14.59 22.19 -7.68
C VAL A 25 14.90 22.24 -6.19
N ALA A 26 14.40 21.30 -5.39
CA ALA A 26 14.71 21.21 -3.97
C ALA A 26 16.20 20.91 -3.74
N LEU A 27 16.80 20.01 -4.52
CA LEU A 27 18.23 19.72 -4.48
C LEU A 27 19.06 20.96 -4.80
N HIS A 28 18.68 21.71 -5.84
CA HIS A 28 19.37 22.93 -6.20
C HIS A 28 19.25 24.00 -5.10
N ALA A 29 18.07 24.13 -4.47
CA ALA A 29 17.82 25.09 -3.39
C ALA A 29 18.71 24.87 -2.15
N ILE A 30 19.15 23.64 -1.90
CA ILE A 30 20.02 23.31 -0.76
C ILE A 30 21.53 23.27 -1.11
N GLY A 31 21.88 23.63 -2.36
CA GLY A 31 23.28 23.60 -2.82
C GLY A 31 23.76 22.24 -3.37
N GLY A 32 22.85 21.28 -3.56
CA GLY A 32 23.13 20.00 -4.21
C GLY A 32 23.35 18.81 -3.27
N TRP A 33 23.93 17.74 -3.82
CA TRP A 33 24.07 16.45 -3.14
C TRP A 33 25.04 16.44 -1.96
N SER A 34 26.07 17.29 -1.99
CA SER A 34 27.06 17.40 -0.91
C SER A 34 26.42 17.79 0.42
N THR A 35 25.36 18.61 0.39
CA THR A 35 24.60 18.99 1.59
C THR A 35 23.86 17.81 2.22
N LEU A 36 23.59 16.75 1.45
CA LEU A 36 22.85 15.57 1.92
C LEU A 36 23.76 14.46 2.47
N GLU A 37 25.06 14.43 2.12
CA GLU A 37 25.99 13.37 2.54
C GLU A 37 26.00 13.13 4.06
N PRO A 38 26.05 14.16 4.93
CA PRO A 38 26.03 13.93 6.37
C PRO A 38 24.71 13.31 6.85
N SER A 39 23.58 13.73 6.26
CA SER A 39 22.26 13.18 6.60
C SER A 39 22.08 11.75 6.10
N LEU A 40 22.61 11.42 4.92
CA LEU A 40 22.66 10.06 4.37
C LEU A 40 23.45 9.12 5.28
N SER A 41 24.64 9.54 5.72
CA SER A 41 25.50 8.73 6.59
C SER A 41 24.94 8.60 8.00
N ALA A 42 24.26 9.63 8.51
CA ALA A 42 23.65 9.62 9.84
C ALA A 42 22.34 8.81 9.90
N THR A 43 21.66 8.59 8.78
CA THR A 43 20.40 7.84 8.74
C THR A 43 20.68 6.34 8.62
N PRO A 44 20.44 5.54 9.68
CA PRO A 44 20.65 4.11 9.59
C PRO A 44 19.70 3.51 8.56
N GLY A 45 20.22 2.68 7.66
CA GLY A 45 19.37 1.91 6.76
C GLY A 45 18.48 0.93 7.54
N LEU A 46 17.41 0.47 6.90
CA LEU A 46 16.45 -0.50 7.47
C LEU A 46 17.09 -1.85 7.88
N GLY A 47 18.30 -2.13 7.40
CA GLY A 47 18.96 -3.43 7.56
C GLY A 47 18.27 -4.55 6.78
N ILE A 48 18.90 -5.73 6.75
CA ILE A 48 18.38 -6.88 5.99
C ILE A 48 17.02 -7.34 6.54
N SER A 49 16.85 -7.40 7.86
CA SER A 49 15.58 -7.79 8.48
C SER A 49 14.43 -6.83 8.13
N GLY A 50 14.68 -5.50 8.14
CA GLY A 50 13.69 -4.51 7.74
C GLY A 50 13.31 -4.63 6.25
N ILE A 51 14.30 -4.83 5.37
CA ILE A 51 14.05 -5.07 3.94
C ILE A 51 13.21 -6.33 3.74
N LEU A 52 13.59 -7.45 4.38
CA LEU A 52 12.83 -8.69 4.31
C LEU A 52 11.40 -8.53 4.85
N SER A 53 11.21 -7.72 5.89
CA SER A 53 9.88 -7.39 6.42
C SER A 53 9.01 -6.71 5.38
N TYR A 54 9.53 -5.67 4.71
CA TYR A 54 8.80 -4.97 3.66
C TYR A 54 8.53 -5.87 2.44
N VAL A 55 9.50 -6.68 2.01
CA VAL A 55 9.30 -7.64 0.92
C VAL A 55 8.22 -8.67 1.29
N ALA A 56 8.26 -9.20 2.51
CA ALA A 56 7.31 -10.20 3.00
C ALA A 56 5.87 -9.67 3.09
N ILE A 57 5.66 -8.38 3.36
CA ILE A 57 4.31 -7.81 3.41
C ILE A 57 3.86 -7.25 2.06
N LEU A 58 4.73 -6.58 1.31
CA LEU A 58 4.35 -5.89 0.07
C LEU A 58 4.16 -6.87 -1.08
N VAL A 59 5.12 -7.76 -1.34
CA VAL A 59 5.04 -8.64 -2.53
C VAL A 59 3.76 -9.50 -2.49
N PRO A 60 3.46 -10.24 -1.41
CA PRO A 60 2.20 -10.97 -1.30
C PRO A 60 0.97 -10.08 -1.43
N SER A 61 0.97 -8.94 -0.74
CA SER A 61 -0.15 -8.00 -0.72
C SER A 61 -0.56 -7.52 -2.11
N PHE A 62 0.42 -7.14 -2.94
CA PHE A 62 0.14 -6.68 -4.31
C PHE A 62 -0.35 -7.82 -5.20
N ILE A 63 0.04 -9.08 -4.95
CA ILE A 63 -0.45 -10.25 -5.71
C ILE A 63 -1.91 -10.56 -5.34
N VAL A 64 -2.26 -10.51 -4.05
CA VAL A 64 -3.62 -10.85 -3.56
C VAL A 64 -4.61 -9.69 -3.67
N SER A 65 -4.15 -8.49 -4.00
CA SER A 65 -4.98 -7.28 -3.95
C SER A 65 -6.20 -7.39 -4.88
N PRO A 66 -7.43 -7.38 -4.33
CA PRO A 66 -8.64 -7.46 -5.15
C PRO A 66 -8.74 -6.31 -6.16
N GLY A 67 -8.31 -5.10 -5.77
CA GLY A 67 -8.37 -3.92 -6.62
C GLY A 67 -7.43 -4.00 -7.82
N LEU A 68 -6.26 -4.63 -7.67
CA LEU A 68 -5.34 -4.85 -8.79
C LEU A 68 -5.85 -5.95 -9.72
N ILE A 69 -6.31 -7.07 -9.14
CA ILE A 69 -6.90 -8.17 -9.90
C ILE A 69 -8.09 -7.70 -10.74
N GLN A 70 -8.98 -6.87 -10.17
CA GLN A 70 -10.12 -6.30 -10.88
C GLN A 70 -9.69 -5.44 -12.08
N LYS A 71 -8.61 -4.65 -11.96
CA LYS A 71 -8.06 -3.88 -13.09
C LYS A 71 -7.51 -4.78 -14.19
N LEU A 72 -6.89 -5.91 -13.84
CA LEU A 72 -6.39 -6.88 -14.81
C LEU A 72 -7.51 -7.54 -15.61
N TYR A 73 -8.64 -7.87 -14.98
CA TYR A 73 -9.82 -8.42 -15.66
C TYR A 73 -10.49 -7.43 -16.61
N GLY A 74 -10.29 -6.12 -16.42
CA GLY A 74 -10.76 -5.09 -17.34
C GLY A 74 -9.87 -4.90 -18.58
N ALA A 75 -8.72 -5.59 -18.66
CA ALA A 75 -7.81 -5.48 -19.80
C ALA A 75 -8.33 -6.23 -21.02
N ARG A 76 -8.09 -5.67 -22.22
CA ARG A 76 -8.57 -6.24 -23.49
C ARG A 76 -8.00 -7.63 -23.80
N ASP A 77 -6.74 -7.89 -23.41
CA ASP A 77 -6.00 -9.11 -23.74
C ASP A 77 -4.79 -9.29 -22.81
N GLN A 78 -4.17 -10.48 -22.84
CA GLN A 78 -3.01 -10.80 -22.01
C GLN A 78 -1.76 -9.96 -22.34
N ARG A 79 -1.59 -9.51 -23.59
CA ARG A 79 -0.45 -8.66 -23.98
C ARG A 79 -0.58 -7.28 -23.33
N ALA A 80 -1.78 -6.72 -23.28
CA ALA A 80 -2.09 -5.47 -22.61
C ALA A 80 -1.83 -5.58 -21.10
N VAL A 81 -2.18 -6.71 -20.47
CA VAL A 81 -1.83 -6.98 -19.06
C VAL A 81 -0.32 -6.96 -18.86
N ARG A 82 0.44 -7.74 -19.64
CA ARG A 82 1.90 -7.84 -19.49
C ARG A 82 2.58 -6.48 -19.72
N ALA A 83 2.17 -5.77 -20.77
CA ALA A 83 2.70 -4.45 -21.07
C ALA A 83 2.36 -3.45 -19.95
N GLY A 84 1.11 -3.42 -19.48
CA GLY A 84 0.66 -2.54 -18.40
C GLY A 84 1.40 -2.77 -17.09
N VAL A 85 1.60 -4.04 -16.70
CA VAL A 85 2.36 -4.40 -15.49
C VAL A 85 3.82 -3.98 -15.61
N ASN A 86 4.44 -4.19 -16.78
CA ASN A 86 5.84 -3.79 -17.01
C ASN A 86 6.01 -2.26 -17.00
N TRP A 87 5.10 -1.52 -17.64
CA TRP A 87 5.11 -0.04 -17.61
C TRP A 87 4.88 0.49 -16.20
N ASN A 88 3.98 -0.12 -15.44
CA ASN A 88 3.78 0.22 -14.02
C ASN A 88 5.04 -0.03 -13.19
N ALA A 89 5.70 -1.18 -13.38
CA ALA A 89 6.95 -1.49 -12.67
C ALA A 89 8.07 -0.50 -13.02
N ALA A 90 8.23 -0.14 -14.28
CA ALA A 90 9.20 0.87 -14.72
C ALA A 90 8.89 2.25 -14.12
N GLY A 91 7.63 2.68 -14.16
CA GLY A 91 7.20 3.95 -13.56
C GLY A 91 7.45 4.00 -12.06
N LEU A 92 7.10 2.94 -11.33
CA LEU A 92 7.36 2.82 -9.89
C LEU A 92 8.85 2.83 -9.58
N LEU A 93 9.69 2.16 -10.38
CA LEU A 93 11.13 2.16 -10.18
C LEU A 93 11.73 3.56 -10.32
N VAL A 94 11.30 4.34 -11.31
CA VAL A 94 11.72 5.73 -11.48
C VAL A 94 11.22 6.60 -10.32
N PHE A 95 9.95 6.42 -9.93
CA PHE A 95 9.33 7.22 -8.88
C PHE A 95 9.84 6.88 -7.47
N ALA A 96 10.33 5.66 -7.24
CA ALA A 96 10.78 5.17 -5.94
C ALA A 96 11.87 6.03 -5.28
N PHE A 97 12.64 6.78 -6.07
CA PHE A 97 13.69 7.67 -5.56
C PHE A 97 13.17 9.03 -5.12
N ALA A 98 12.07 9.53 -5.72
CA ALA A 98 11.65 10.91 -5.51
C ALA A 98 11.20 11.20 -4.06
N PRO A 99 10.27 10.43 -3.45
CA PRO A 99 9.87 10.69 -2.06
C PRO A 99 11.01 10.52 -1.04
N PRO A 100 11.87 9.48 -1.08
CA PRO A 100 13.00 9.37 -0.16
C PRO A 100 13.99 10.53 -0.26
N ILE A 101 14.30 11.00 -1.47
CA ILE A 101 15.20 12.16 -1.65
C ILE A 101 14.58 13.41 -1.02
N LEU A 102 13.29 13.68 -1.29
CA LEU A 102 12.59 14.82 -0.68
C LEU A 102 12.51 14.69 0.85
N GLY A 103 12.29 13.48 1.37
CA GLY A 103 12.29 13.20 2.80
C GLY A 103 13.67 13.46 3.44
N LEU A 104 14.75 13.10 2.75
CA LEU A 104 16.12 13.36 3.19
C LEU A 104 16.44 14.86 3.18
N ILE A 105 16.02 15.59 2.15
CA ILE A 105 16.14 17.05 2.11
C ILE A 105 15.37 17.68 3.28
N ALA A 106 14.15 17.23 3.54
CA ALA A 106 13.36 17.71 4.67
C ALA A 106 14.04 17.41 6.01
N HIS A 107 14.62 16.21 6.18
CA HIS A 107 15.37 15.84 7.37
C HIS A 107 16.62 16.72 7.59
N SER A 108 17.33 17.06 6.51
CA SER A 108 18.51 17.92 6.53
C SER A 108 18.18 19.38 6.87
N GLN A 109 17.13 19.93 6.25
CA GLN A 109 16.80 21.37 6.34
C GLN A 109 15.84 21.72 7.46
N TYR A 110 15.02 20.75 7.90
CA TYR A 110 14.01 20.92 8.95
C TYR A 110 14.11 19.78 9.98
N PRO A 111 15.26 19.60 10.66
CA PRO A 111 15.48 18.47 11.57
C PRO A 111 14.53 18.48 12.77
N ASP A 112 14.11 19.67 13.21
CA ASP A 112 13.28 19.87 14.41
C ASP A 112 11.77 19.89 14.12
N LEU A 113 11.32 19.22 13.04
CA LEU A 113 9.90 19.09 12.76
C LEU A 113 9.18 18.33 13.88
N ALA A 114 8.29 19.05 14.59
CA ALA A 114 7.47 18.48 15.65
C ALA A 114 6.62 17.29 15.16
N ASN A 115 6.17 17.33 13.91
CA ASN A 115 5.49 16.22 13.24
C ASN A 115 6.22 15.91 11.92
N ARG A 116 6.80 14.70 11.83
CA ARG A 116 7.52 14.22 10.64
C ARG A 116 6.61 14.01 9.43
N GLU A 117 5.31 13.79 9.65
CA GLU A 117 4.31 13.68 8.57
C GLU A 117 4.13 14.99 7.80
N LEU A 118 4.57 16.11 8.37
CA LEU A 118 4.56 17.43 7.71
C LEU A 118 5.82 17.72 6.89
N ALA A 119 6.74 16.75 6.74
CA ALA A 119 7.99 16.92 6.00
C ALA A 119 7.77 17.40 4.55
N LEU A 120 6.95 16.68 3.78
CA LEU A 120 6.66 17.05 2.39
C LEU A 120 5.93 18.41 2.30
N PRO A 121 4.83 18.66 3.04
CA PRO A 121 4.20 19.98 3.01
C PRO A 121 5.13 21.13 3.38
N THR A 122 5.97 20.95 4.40
CA THR A 122 6.93 21.98 4.83
C THR A 122 7.94 22.26 3.72
N LEU A 123 8.47 21.22 3.07
CA LEU A 123 9.41 21.38 1.97
C LEU A 123 8.78 22.10 0.77
N MET A 124 7.56 21.70 0.38
CA MET A 124 6.87 22.32 -0.76
C MET A 124 6.48 23.78 -0.52
N THR A 125 6.21 24.16 0.73
CA THR A 125 5.78 25.53 1.06
C THR A 125 6.92 26.47 1.39
N LYS A 126 8.04 25.96 1.94
CA LYS A 126 9.14 26.79 2.43
C LYS A 126 10.41 26.76 1.57
N LEU A 127 10.68 25.67 0.87
CA LEU A 127 11.95 25.48 0.14
C LEU A 127 11.82 25.67 -1.36
N ILE A 128 10.66 25.32 -1.94
CA ILE A 128 10.43 25.32 -3.39
C ILE A 128 9.67 26.59 -3.82
N PRO A 129 9.89 27.13 -5.04
CA PRO A 129 9.09 28.24 -5.57
C PRO A 129 7.58 27.98 -5.52
N GLY A 130 6.79 28.97 -5.10
CA GLY A 130 5.38 28.78 -4.74
C GLY A 130 4.50 28.10 -5.79
N TRP A 131 4.71 28.36 -7.09
CA TRP A 131 3.94 27.71 -8.16
C TRP A 131 4.25 26.21 -8.27
N LEU A 132 5.51 25.82 -8.09
CA LEU A 132 5.94 24.43 -8.14
C LEU A 132 5.61 23.71 -6.83
N GLY A 133 5.72 24.41 -5.70
CA GLY A 133 5.24 23.93 -4.40
C GLY A 133 3.76 23.59 -4.43
N LEU A 134 2.92 24.46 -5.04
CA LEU A 134 1.49 24.20 -5.24
C LEU A 134 1.25 22.98 -6.13
N LEU A 135 1.99 22.85 -7.24
CA LEU A 135 1.89 21.69 -8.12
C LEU A 135 2.29 20.39 -7.41
N ALA A 136 3.36 20.41 -6.64
CA ALA A 136 3.84 19.25 -5.87
C ALA A 136 2.87 18.86 -4.74
N LEU A 137 2.26 19.83 -4.06
CA LEU A 137 1.18 19.56 -3.10
C LEU A 137 -0.04 18.98 -3.79
N ALA A 138 -0.45 19.54 -4.93
CA ALA A 138 -1.54 18.99 -5.73
C ALA A 138 -1.25 17.55 -6.19
N ALA A 139 0.02 17.24 -6.51
CA ALA A 139 0.49 15.89 -6.81
C ALA A 139 0.36 14.93 -5.60
N VAL A 140 0.73 15.36 -4.40
CA VAL A 140 0.52 14.59 -3.16
C VAL A 140 -0.97 14.31 -2.95
N PHE A 141 -1.81 15.36 -2.97
CA PHE A 141 -3.26 15.19 -2.81
C PHE A 141 -3.87 14.30 -3.88
N SER A 142 -3.43 14.43 -5.13
CA SER A 142 -3.85 13.59 -6.24
C SER A 142 -3.50 12.11 -6.00
N ALA A 143 -2.30 11.82 -5.48
CA ALA A 143 -1.88 10.48 -5.11
C ALA A 143 -2.78 9.89 -4.00
N GLU A 144 -3.03 10.65 -2.95
CA GLU A 144 -3.88 10.22 -1.83
C GLU A 144 -5.33 9.97 -2.28
N VAL A 145 -5.92 10.88 -3.07
CA VAL A 145 -7.29 10.72 -3.59
C VAL A 145 -7.40 9.48 -4.49
N SER A 146 -6.42 9.23 -5.35
CA SER A 146 -6.40 8.03 -6.20
C SER A 146 -6.32 6.73 -5.38
N THR A 147 -5.59 6.77 -4.26
CA THR A 147 -5.45 5.63 -3.36
C THR A 147 -6.74 5.41 -2.58
N CYS A 148 -7.33 6.47 -2.01
CA CYS A 148 -8.61 6.43 -1.33
C CYS A 148 -9.73 5.86 -2.21
N ASP A 149 -9.82 6.30 -3.48
CA ASP A 149 -10.80 5.75 -4.44
C ASP A 149 -10.61 4.24 -4.62
N ALA A 150 -9.38 3.79 -4.83
CA ALA A 150 -9.07 2.37 -5.00
C ALA A 150 -9.39 1.52 -3.76
N ILE A 151 -9.04 1.99 -2.56
CA ILE A 151 -9.33 1.30 -1.29
C ILE A 151 -10.84 1.25 -1.02
N LEU A 152 -11.54 2.37 -1.18
CA LEU A 152 -12.99 2.44 -0.97
C LEU A 152 -13.74 1.59 -1.99
N PHE A 153 -13.25 1.53 -3.23
CA PHE A 153 -13.80 0.65 -4.25
C PHE A 153 -13.60 -0.83 -3.89
N MET A 154 -12.41 -1.22 -3.41
CA MET A 154 -12.16 -2.59 -2.92
C MET A 154 -13.10 -2.93 -1.75
N LEU A 155 -13.22 -2.05 -0.77
CA LEU A 155 -14.10 -2.27 0.38
C LEU A 155 -15.57 -2.37 -0.06
N SER A 156 -16.03 -1.44 -0.89
CA SER A 156 -17.40 -1.39 -1.40
C SER A 156 -17.75 -2.66 -2.18
N SER A 157 -16.89 -3.10 -3.10
CA SER A 157 -17.10 -4.32 -3.88
C SER A 157 -17.09 -5.58 -3.01
N SER A 158 -16.11 -5.72 -2.11
CA SER A 158 -16.06 -6.87 -1.21
C SER A 158 -17.23 -6.94 -0.24
N LEU A 159 -17.70 -5.82 0.31
CA LEU A 159 -18.86 -5.86 1.21
C LEU A 159 -20.18 -6.05 0.46
N SER A 160 -20.35 -5.43 -0.71
CA SER A 160 -21.62 -5.50 -1.44
C SER A 160 -21.80 -6.77 -2.26
N ILE A 161 -20.75 -7.24 -2.93
CA ILE A 161 -20.81 -8.41 -3.80
C ILE A 161 -20.42 -9.64 -3.00
N ASP A 162 -19.22 -9.66 -2.41
CA ASP A 162 -18.73 -10.87 -1.76
C ASP A 162 -19.55 -11.15 -0.51
N LEU A 163 -19.68 -10.23 0.44
CA LEU A 163 -20.43 -10.49 1.67
C LEU A 163 -21.95 -10.39 1.48
N TYR A 164 -22.46 -9.24 1.04
CA TYR A 164 -23.91 -9.00 1.03
C TYR A 164 -24.64 -9.84 -0.01
N LYS A 165 -24.23 -9.79 -1.29
CA LYS A 165 -24.88 -10.58 -2.34
C LYS A 165 -24.59 -12.07 -2.18
N ASN A 166 -23.33 -12.48 -2.11
CA ASN A 166 -23.02 -13.91 -2.21
C ASN A 166 -23.28 -14.69 -0.91
N PHE A 167 -23.13 -14.07 0.28
CA PHE A 167 -23.32 -14.77 1.56
C PHE A 167 -24.61 -14.40 2.30
N LEU A 168 -25.00 -13.12 2.36
CA LEU A 168 -26.15 -12.69 3.18
C LEU A 168 -27.49 -12.74 2.43
N ARG A 169 -27.52 -12.33 1.16
CA ARG A 169 -28.75 -12.22 0.35
C ARG A 169 -28.47 -12.47 -1.14
N SER A 170 -28.42 -13.74 -1.51
CA SER A 170 -28.18 -14.21 -2.89
C SER A 170 -29.19 -13.70 -3.93
N THR A 171 -30.40 -13.35 -3.48
CA THR A 171 -31.47 -12.80 -4.33
C THR A 171 -31.46 -11.26 -4.42
N ALA A 172 -30.43 -10.59 -3.89
CA ALA A 172 -30.33 -9.14 -3.94
C ALA A 172 -30.29 -8.62 -5.39
N SER A 173 -31.12 -7.60 -5.67
CA SER A 173 -31.14 -6.93 -6.97
C SER A 173 -29.87 -6.08 -7.16
N GLU A 174 -29.56 -5.69 -8.41
CA GLU A 174 -28.43 -4.77 -8.68
C GLU A 174 -28.55 -3.45 -7.90
N ARG A 175 -29.78 -2.97 -7.70
CA ARG A 175 -30.04 -1.75 -6.92
C ARG A 175 -29.69 -1.95 -5.44
N ASP A 176 -30.01 -3.11 -4.87
CA ASP A 176 -29.67 -3.44 -3.49
C ASP A 176 -28.15 -3.53 -3.30
N VAL A 177 -27.46 -4.17 -4.24
CA VAL A 177 -25.99 -4.29 -4.24
C VAL A 177 -25.33 -2.92 -4.35
N LEU A 178 -25.82 -2.06 -5.25
CA LEU A 178 -25.31 -0.69 -5.39
C LEU A 178 -25.50 0.13 -4.10
N PHE A 179 -26.67 -0.01 -3.46
CA PHE A 179 -26.95 0.67 -2.20
C PHE A 179 -26.04 0.17 -1.08
N ALA A 180 -25.89 -1.15 -0.93
CA ALA A 180 -24.98 -1.77 0.03
C ALA A 180 -23.53 -1.31 -0.19
N GLY A 181 -23.07 -1.21 -1.44
CA GLY A 181 -21.72 -0.74 -1.77
C GLY A 181 -21.50 0.73 -1.40
N ARG A 182 -22.46 1.61 -1.69
CA ARG A 182 -22.39 3.03 -1.26
C ARG A 182 -22.35 3.16 0.25
N PHE A 183 -23.17 2.38 0.96
CA PHE A 183 -23.20 2.38 2.42
C PHE A 183 -21.88 1.86 3.01
N ALA A 184 -21.35 0.77 2.47
CA ALA A 184 -20.04 0.22 2.83
C ALA A 184 -18.91 1.24 2.62
N ALA A 185 -18.93 2.00 1.51
CA ALA A 185 -17.95 3.04 1.24
C ALA A 185 -18.03 4.19 2.28
N ILE A 186 -19.23 4.68 2.58
CA ILE A 186 -19.43 5.77 3.56
C ILE A 186 -19.01 5.34 4.97
N LEU A 187 -19.48 4.17 5.42
CA LEU A 187 -19.11 3.63 6.72
C LEU A 187 -17.61 3.35 6.82
N GLY A 188 -17.04 2.74 5.78
CA GLY A 188 -15.62 2.44 5.69
C GLY A 188 -14.74 3.67 5.72
N ALA A 189 -15.09 4.70 4.95
CA ALA A 189 -14.39 5.99 4.97
C ALA A 189 -14.48 6.64 6.35
N SER A 190 -15.66 6.65 6.96
CA SER A 190 -15.87 7.24 8.29
C SER A 190 -15.03 6.52 9.35
N PHE A 191 -15.03 5.19 9.35
CA PHE A 191 -14.22 4.40 10.27
C PHE A 191 -12.72 4.53 9.99
N GLY A 192 -12.33 4.63 8.73
CA GLY A 192 -10.95 4.89 8.33
C GLY A 192 -10.43 6.22 8.88
N VAL A 193 -11.23 7.29 8.84
CA VAL A 193 -10.89 8.58 9.44
C VAL A 193 -10.73 8.47 10.96
N LEU A 194 -11.64 7.75 11.64
CA LEU A 194 -11.51 7.53 13.09
C LEU A 194 -10.23 6.80 13.44
N LEU A 195 -9.87 5.74 12.70
CA LEU A 195 -8.62 5.03 12.89
C LEU A 195 -7.40 5.91 12.57
N ALA A 196 -7.47 6.75 11.54
CA ALA A 196 -6.38 7.64 11.17
C ALA A 196 -6.01 8.65 12.27
N VAL A 197 -6.98 9.05 13.11
CA VAL A 197 -6.74 9.95 14.27
C VAL A 197 -5.98 9.24 15.40
N GLU A 198 -6.20 7.94 15.57
CA GLU A 198 -5.59 7.14 16.65
C GLU A 198 -4.24 6.52 16.26
N LEU A 199 -3.99 6.34 14.96
CA LEU A 199 -2.76 5.71 14.48
C LEU A 199 -1.56 6.66 14.59
N PRO A 200 -0.40 6.18 15.09
CA PRO A 200 0.73 7.03 15.42
C PRO A 200 1.48 7.57 14.20
N SER A 201 1.43 6.86 13.07
CA SER A 201 2.08 7.25 11.82
C SER A 201 1.44 6.59 10.62
N ILE A 202 1.64 7.18 9.43
CA ILE A 202 1.20 6.59 8.17
C ILE A 202 1.91 5.26 7.92
N ILE A 203 3.20 5.15 8.27
CA ILE A 203 3.98 3.92 8.11
C ILE A 203 3.38 2.78 8.94
N SER A 204 3.01 3.04 10.20
CA SER A 204 2.37 2.05 11.06
C SER A 204 1.03 1.58 10.49
N ALA A 205 0.21 2.51 9.97
CA ALA A 205 -1.06 2.18 9.32
C ALA A 205 -0.86 1.23 8.12
N LEU A 206 0.09 1.56 7.24
CA LEU A 206 0.41 0.75 6.06
C LEU A 206 0.98 -0.62 6.45
N GLN A 207 1.84 -0.68 7.47
CA GLN A 207 2.38 -1.94 7.97
C GLN A 207 1.28 -2.87 8.48
N ILE A 208 0.32 -2.37 9.25
CA ILE A 208 -0.82 -3.16 9.73
C ILE A 208 -1.64 -3.67 8.54
N PHE A 209 -2.03 -2.78 7.62
CA PHE A 209 -2.84 -3.10 6.46
C PHE A 209 -2.21 -4.19 5.58
N TYR A 210 -0.96 -3.98 5.14
CA TYR A 210 -0.27 -4.93 4.27
C TYR A 210 0.11 -6.23 4.98
N THR A 211 0.41 -6.18 6.28
CA THR A 211 0.68 -7.41 7.06
C THR A 211 -0.57 -8.29 7.10
N LEU A 212 -1.73 -7.73 7.47
CA LEU A 212 -2.97 -8.49 7.54
C LEU A 212 -3.35 -9.07 6.17
N MET A 213 -3.23 -8.28 5.11
CA MET A 213 -3.57 -8.73 3.76
C MET A 213 -2.64 -9.86 3.29
N ALA A 214 -1.32 -9.73 3.48
CA ALA A 214 -0.34 -10.74 3.11
C ALA A 214 -0.52 -12.05 3.89
N VAL A 215 -0.58 -11.95 5.22
CA VAL A 215 -0.61 -13.11 6.13
C VAL A 215 -1.92 -13.89 6.01
N ALA A 216 -3.05 -13.19 5.84
CA ALA A 216 -4.35 -13.84 5.73
C ALA A 216 -4.56 -14.48 4.36
N LEU A 217 -4.28 -13.77 3.27
CA LEU A 217 -4.81 -14.15 1.95
C LEU A 217 -3.79 -14.89 1.07
N PHE A 218 -2.49 -14.66 1.27
CA PHE A 218 -1.49 -15.14 0.31
C PHE A 218 -1.36 -16.65 0.28
N ALA A 219 -1.20 -17.31 1.43
CA ALA A 219 -1.05 -18.76 1.48
C ALA A 219 -2.31 -19.49 0.95
N PRO A 220 -3.55 -19.15 1.38
CA PRO A 220 -4.75 -19.76 0.80
C PRO A 220 -4.85 -19.57 -0.72
N MET A 221 -4.56 -18.37 -1.23
CA MET A 221 -4.67 -18.08 -2.66
C MET A 221 -3.59 -18.81 -3.47
N ALA A 222 -2.33 -18.75 -3.04
CA ALA A 222 -1.21 -19.37 -3.75
C ALA A 222 -1.35 -20.89 -3.80
N VAL A 223 -1.68 -21.53 -2.68
CA VAL A 223 -1.91 -22.98 -2.64
C VAL A 223 -3.17 -23.35 -3.40
N GLY A 224 -4.24 -22.55 -3.30
CA GLY A 224 -5.47 -22.74 -4.07
C GLY A 224 -5.27 -22.75 -5.59
N LEU A 225 -4.37 -21.90 -6.10
CA LEU A 225 -4.10 -21.76 -7.54
C LEU A 225 -3.06 -22.77 -8.06
N TYR A 226 -2.02 -23.06 -7.29
CA TYR A 226 -0.84 -23.78 -7.79
C TYR A 226 -0.64 -25.17 -7.20
N TRP A 227 -1.30 -25.50 -6.09
CA TRP A 227 -1.15 -26.82 -5.47
C TRP A 227 -2.09 -27.84 -6.12
N ARG A 228 -1.67 -29.11 -6.19
CA ARG A 228 -2.42 -30.17 -6.87
C ARG A 228 -3.69 -30.60 -6.12
N LYS A 229 -3.72 -30.44 -4.79
CA LYS A 229 -4.82 -30.90 -3.93
C LYS A 229 -5.19 -29.81 -2.91
N PRO A 230 -5.68 -28.65 -3.33
CA PRO A 230 -6.12 -27.62 -2.40
C PRO A 230 -7.43 -28.07 -1.74
N ALA A 231 -7.61 -27.76 -0.46
CA ALA A 231 -8.85 -28.02 0.26
C ALA A 231 -9.46 -26.72 0.79
N ALA A 232 -10.62 -26.35 0.27
CA ALA A 232 -11.30 -25.11 0.61
C ALA A 232 -11.62 -25.00 2.12
N GLY A 233 -11.97 -26.12 2.77
CA GLY A 233 -12.24 -26.15 4.22
C GLY A 233 -11.06 -25.73 5.11
N ARG A 234 -9.83 -25.74 4.58
CA ARG A 234 -8.62 -25.36 5.33
C ARG A 234 -8.35 -23.86 5.29
N ALA A 235 -8.93 -23.13 4.33
CA ALA A 235 -8.61 -21.72 4.11
C ALA A 235 -8.86 -20.85 5.35
N VAL A 236 -9.98 -21.08 6.06
CA VAL A 236 -10.33 -20.33 7.28
C VAL A 236 -9.34 -20.61 8.41
N VAL A 237 -8.99 -21.89 8.62
CA VAL A 237 -8.01 -22.29 9.65
C VAL A 237 -6.64 -21.68 9.35
N THR A 238 -6.23 -21.70 8.07
CA THR A 238 -5.01 -21.04 7.61
C THR A 238 -5.03 -19.55 7.94
N ILE A 239 -6.09 -18.82 7.56
CA ILE A 239 -6.20 -17.37 7.84
C ILE A 239 -6.06 -17.09 9.34
N VAL A 240 -6.86 -17.76 10.17
CA VAL A 240 -6.87 -17.53 11.63
C VAL A 240 -5.50 -17.84 12.23
N THR A 241 -4.89 -18.96 11.84
CA THR A 241 -3.62 -19.38 12.42
C THR A 241 -2.45 -18.51 11.96
N SER A 242 -2.41 -18.09 10.70
CA SER A 242 -1.39 -17.19 10.17
C SER A 242 -1.43 -15.82 10.88
N VAL A 243 -2.63 -15.26 11.06
CA VAL A 243 -2.83 -13.99 11.77
C VAL A 243 -2.44 -14.14 13.24
N ALA A 244 -2.89 -15.20 13.91
CA ALA A 244 -2.54 -15.48 15.30
C ALA A 244 -1.02 -15.67 15.48
N ALA A 245 -0.37 -16.43 14.61
CA ALA A 245 1.08 -16.63 14.64
C ALA A 245 1.84 -15.31 14.46
N THR A 246 1.39 -14.45 13.55
CA THR A 246 1.97 -13.10 13.36
C THR A 246 1.79 -12.23 14.59
N ALA A 247 0.59 -12.20 15.17
CA ALA A 247 0.30 -11.40 16.35
C ALA A 247 1.11 -11.88 17.56
N VAL A 248 1.10 -13.19 17.84
CA VAL A 248 1.85 -13.80 18.94
C VAL A 248 3.34 -13.51 18.80
N THR A 249 3.93 -13.71 17.61
CA THR A 249 5.35 -13.41 17.40
C THR A 249 5.65 -11.92 17.52
N HIS A 250 4.78 -11.05 17.01
CA HIS A 250 4.93 -9.61 17.14
C HIS A 250 4.94 -9.18 18.62
N PHE A 251 3.95 -9.60 19.42
CA PHE A 251 3.86 -9.22 20.83
C PHE A 251 4.95 -9.84 21.70
N LEU A 252 5.36 -11.08 21.46
CA LEU A 252 6.42 -11.74 22.24
C LEU A 252 7.81 -11.17 21.97
N THR A 253 8.06 -10.67 20.75
CA THR A 253 9.39 -10.19 20.32
C THR A 253 9.50 -8.67 20.27
N GLY A 254 8.44 -7.95 20.64
CA GLY A 254 8.37 -6.49 20.45
C GLY A 254 8.48 -6.08 18.98
N GLY A 255 8.06 -6.94 18.06
CA GLY A 255 8.14 -6.72 16.61
C GLY A 255 9.48 -7.10 15.94
N ALA A 256 10.50 -7.51 16.70
CA ALA A 256 11.80 -7.90 16.14
C ALA A 256 11.73 -9.20 15.31
N GLY A 257 10.74 -10.05 15.57
CA GLY A 257 10.64 -11.37 14.97
C GLY A 257 11.61 -12.38 15.58
N LEU A 258 11.82 -13.49 14.89
CA LEU A 258 12.73 -14.56 15.30
C LEU A 258 13.92 -14.57 14.34
N TRP A 259 15.11 -14.22 14.85
CA TRP A 259 16.35 -14.14 14.07
C TRP A 259 16.24 -13.13 12.92
N ILE A 260 16.24 -13.62 11.68
CA ILE A 260 16.06 -12.83 10.45
C ILE A 260 14.62 -12.86 9.94
N LEU A 261 13.74 -13.65 10.56
CA LEU A 261 12.37 -13.86 10.12
C LEU A 261 11.45 -12.87 10.86
N PRO A 262 10.90 -11.88 10.15
CA PRO A 262 9.94 -10.98 10.75
C PRO A 262 8.61 -11.70 11.06
N PRO A 263 7.81 -11.17 12.00
CA PRO A 263 6.53 -11.77 12.39
C PRO A 263 5.60 -12.11 11.21
N SER A 264 5.53 -11.22 10.22
CA SER A 264 4.72 -11.41 9.01
C SER A 264 5.15 -12.62 8.18
N LEU A 265 6.46 -12.83 8.02
CA LEU A 265 6.98 -13.97 7.29
C LEU A 265 6.71 -15.28 8.04
N ILE A 266 6.81 -15.27 9.37
CA ILE A 266 6.45 -16.44 10.20
C ILE A 266 4.97 -16.80 10.01
N GLY A 267 4.07 -15.81 10.04
CA GLY A 267 2.65 -16.03 9.77
C GLY A 267 2.38 -16.60 8.39
N ILE A 268 3.02 -16.06 7.34
CA ILE A 268 2.88 -16.56 5.97
C ILE A 268 3.36 -18.02 5.88
N LEU A 269 4.52 -18.34 6.45
CA LEU A 269 5.07 -19.70 6.44
C LEU A 269 4.17 -20.68 7.20
N ALA A 270 3.66 -20.30 8.37
CA ALA A 270 2.69 -21.10 9.12
C ALA A 270 1.45 -21.38 8.26
N GLY A 271 0.97 -20.37 7.53
CA GLY A 271 -0.15 -20.53 6.60
C GLY A 271 0.11 -21.53 5.48
N PHE A 272 1.29 -21.47 4.84
CA PHE A 272 1.67 -22.43 3.81
C PHE A 272 1.74 -23.86 4.35
N VAL A 273 2.31 -24.04 5.54
CA VAL A 273 2.37 -25.36 6.19
C VAL A 273 0.97 -25.92 6.36
N ILE A 274 0.05 -25.18 6.99
CA ILE A 274 -1.32 -25.65 7.28
C ILE A 274 -2.08 -25.97 5.99
N MET A 275 -1.97 -25.11 4.98
CA MET A 275 -2.72 -25.28 3.74
C MET A 275 -2.25 -26.51 2.94
N ILE A 276 -0.98 -26.90 3.08
CA ILE A 276 -0.37 -28.04 2.38
C ILE A 276 -0.51 -29.36 3.17
N THR A 277 -0.35 -29.34 4.49
CA THR A 277 -0.19 -30.55 5.31
C THR A 277 -1.47 -31.09 5.94
N ALA A 278 -2.47 -30.26 6.22
CA ALA A 278 -3.77 -30.72 6.68
C ALA A 278 -4.53 -31.43 5.55
#